data_AF-A0AB39R6K9-F1
#
_entry.id   AF-A0AB39R6K9-F1
#
_cell.length_a   1.000
_cell.length_b   1.000
_cell.length_c   1.000
_cell.angle_alpha   90.00
_cell.angle_beta   90.00
_cell.angle_gamma   90.00
#
_symmetry.space_group_name_H-M   'P 1'
#
loop_
_entity.id
_entity.type
_entity.pdbx_description
1 polymer ?
#
loop_
_entity_poly.entity_id
_entity_poly.type
_entity_poly.pdbx_seq_one_letter_code
_entity_poly.pdbx_strand_id
1 'polypeptide(L)'
;MNNEGPLCDPCLDERIAAATGMPRLPAAPAPVEMVGEDGRRHVLRYRLWRAPTGISVRLVEERGDTDDGFEFAVLGDHDADVGELAARVRAEAEAEIARCFLEPAPPGAGWRLTGEDVAGRLIADPEGGPVRVVIDGRTLSWDELGETLASFEGWHFRLAIEASMTDVRSDDVKAEWGV
;
A
#
# COMPACT_ATOMS: atom_id res chain seq x y z
N MET A 1 12.28 -25.40 13.75
CA MET A 1 11.27 -24.52 13.12
C MET A 1 9.94 -24.90 13.71
N ASN A 2 9.39 -24.07 14.60
CA ASN A 2 8.15 -24.40 15.31
C ASN A 2 6.97 -24.40 14.33
N ASN A 3 6.11 -25.41 14.48
CA ASN A 3 5.01 -25.80 13.59
C ASN A 3 3.73 -24.97 13.82
N GLU A 4 3.87 -23.66 13.96
CA GLU A 4 2.75 -22.73 14.04
C GLU A 4 2.77 -21.90 12.75
N GLY A 5 1.61 -21.72 12.10
CA GLY A 5 1.50 -20.83 10.93
C GLY A 5 1.96 -19.39 11.23
N PRO A 6 1.96 -18.50 10.23
CA PRO A 6 2.40 -17.12 10.45
C PRO A 6 1.61 -16.49 11.60
N LEU A 7 2.31 -15.81 12.51
CA LEU A 7 1.70 -15.15 13.65
C LEU A 7 0.83 -13.99 13.18
N CYS A 8 -0.29 -13.78 13.87
CA CYS A 8 -1.10 -12.57 13.72
C CYS A 8 -0.29 -11.32 14.15
N ASP A 9 -0.62 -10.12 13.64
CA ASP A 9 0.11 -8.89 14.00
C ASP A 9 0.18 -8.65 15.53
N PRO A 10 -0.92 -8.77 16.30
CA PRO A 10 -0.86 -8.68 17.77
C PRO A 10 -0.01 -9.78 18.42
N CYS A 11 -0.07 -11.00 17.89
CA CYS A 11 0.66 -12.16 18.40
C CYS A 11 2.17 -11.96 18.24
N LEU A 12 2.57 -11.37 17.10
CA LEU A 12 3.96 -11.04 16.81
C LEU A 12 4.45 -9.90 17.69
N ASP A 13 3.66 -8.82 17.85
CA ASP A 13 3.96 -7.71 18.75
C ASP A 13 4.16 -8.20 20.20
N GLU A 14 3.28 -9.08 20.68
CA GLU A 14 3.39 -9.65 22.03
C GLU A 14 4.72 -10.40 22.24
N ARG A 15 5.16 -11.18 21.24
CA ARG A 15 6.46 -11.87 21.31
C ARG A 15 7.64 -10.89 21.32
N ILE A 16 7.57 -9.83 20.51
CA ILE A 16 8.61 -8.80 20.46
C ILE A 16 8.67 -8.06 21.80
N ALA A 17 7.54 -7.57 22.31
CA ALA A 17 7.44 -6.87 23.58
C ALA A 17 7.99 -7.72 24.75
N ALA A 18 7.65 -9.01 24.79
CA ALA A 18 8.17 -9.93 25.80
C ALA A 18 9.69 -10.13 25.72
N ALA A 19 10.26 -10.11 24.51
CA ALA A 19 11.69 -10.33 24.28
C ALA A 19 12.54 -9.06 24.48
N THR A 20 11.99 -7.87 24.19
CA THR A 20 12.75 -6.60 24.22
C THR A 20 12.44 -5.72 25.43
N GLY A 21 11.35 -6.00 26.17
CA GLY A 21 10.87 -5.14 27.25
C GLY A 21 10.14 -3.89 26.76
N MET A 22 9.94 -3.73 25.46
CA MET A 22 9.15 -2.63 24.89
C MET A 22 7.66 -2.75 25.29
N PRO A 23 6.94 -1.63 25.47
CA PRO A 23 5.49 -1.68 25.68
C PRO A 23 4.81 -2.26 24.45
N ARG A 24 3.67 -2.97 24.62
CA ARG A 24 2.87 -3.49 23.50
C ARG A 24 2.29 -2.37 22.65
N LEU A 25 2.04 -2.64 21.37
CA LEU A 25 1.32 -1.70 20.50
C LEU A 25 -0.15 -1.63 20.95
N PRO A 26 -0.84 -0.50 20.74
CA PRO A 26 -2.28 -0.45 20.92
C PRO A 26 -2.99 -1.36 19.92
N ALA A 27 -4.26 -1.64 20.17
CA ALA A 27 -5.10 -2.32 19.19
C ALA A 27 -5.20 -1.47 17.91
N ALA A 28 -5.23 -2.15 16.76
CA ALA A 28 -5.49 -1.49 15.48
C ALA A 28 -6.85 -0.78 15.50
N PRO A 29 -6.98 0.42 14.91
CA PRO A 29 -8.27 1.07 14.73
C PRO A 29 -9.26 0.22 13.92
N ALA A 30 -10.54 0.57 14.02
CA ALA A 30 -11.57 -0.07 13.19
C ALA A 30 -11.31 0.15 11.70
N PRO A 31 -11.76 -0.78 10.82
CA PRO A 31 -11.69 -0.57 9.38
C PRO A 31 -12.41 0.71 8.94
N VAL A 32 -11.95 1.30 7.85
CA VAL A 32 -12.53 2.51 7.27
C VAL A 32 -13.13 2.19 5.90
N GLU A 33 -14.27 2.81 5.60
CA GLU A 33 -14.87 2.76 4.27
C GLU A 33 -14.57 4.06 3.53
N MET A 34 -14.18 3.94 2.26
CA MET A 34 -13.93 5.05 1.34
C MET A 34 -14.66 4.77 0.02
N VAL A 35 -15.08 5.82 -0.68
CA VAL A 35 -15.70 5.70 -2.01
C VAL A 35 -14.79 6.41 -2.99
N GLY A 36 -14.31 5.70 -3.99
CA GLY A 36 -13.50 6.26 -5.05
C GLY A 36 -14.32 7.08 -6.04
N GLU A 37 -13.64 7.85 -6.90
CA GLU A 37 -14.28 8.64 -7.96
C GLU A 37 -15.07 7.78 -8.97
N ASP A 38 -14.68 6.51 -9.14
CA ASP A 38 -15.40 5.56 -9.97
C ASP A 38 -16.66 4.96 -9.29
N GLY A 39 -16.99 5.45 -8.08
CA GLY A 39 -18.14 5.04 -7.30
C GLY A 39 -17.97 3.70 -6.59
N ARG A 40 -16.82 3.02 -6.70
CA ARG A 40 -16.56 1.79 -5.95
C ARG A 40 -16.35 2.09 -4.48
N ARG A 41 -16.88 1.21 -3.64
CA ARG A 41 -16.62 1.20 -2.21
C ARG A 41 -15.38 0.38 -1.91
N HIS A 42 -14.48 0.96 -1.14
CA HIS A 42 -13.23 0.39 -0.66
C HIS A 42 -13.33 0.25 0.87
N VAL A 43 -13.10 -0.95 1.40
CA VAL A 43 -13.03 -1.20 2.84
C VAL A 43 -11.58 -1.47 3.16
N LEU A 44 -10.95 -0.66 4.01
CA LEU A 44 -9.54 -0.79 4.34
C LEU A 44 -9.33 -1.09 5.82
N ARG A 45 -8.44 -2.05 6.13
CA ARG A 45 -8.04 -2.44 7.48
C ARG A 45 -6.68 -1.87 7.85
N TYR A 46 -6.61 -1.36 9.07
CA TYR A 46 -5.33 -1.02 9.68
C TYR A 46 -4.55 -2.27 10.06
N ARG A 47 -3.26 -2.27 9.74
CA ARG A 47 -2.29 -3.25 10.23
C ARG A 47 -1.14 -2.52 10.91
N LEU A 48 -0.83 -2.94 12.13
CA LEU A 48 0.19 -2.34 12.97
C LEU A 48 1.32 -3.35 13.14
N TRP A 49 2.55 -2.94 12.84
CA TRP A 49 3.70 -3.83 12.92
C TRP A 49 4.92 -3.09 13.47
N ARG A 50 5.66 -3.74 14.38
CA ARG A 50 7.00 -3.28 14.76
C ARG A 50 8.00 -3.72 13.72
N ALA A 51 8.44 -2.76 12.92
CA ALA A 51 9.59 -2.94 12.07
C ALA A 51 10.86 -2.91 12.92
N PRO A 52 11.98 -3.50 12.44
CA PRO A 52 13.28 -3.35 13.10
C PRO A 52 13.72 -1.90 13.29
N THR A 53 13.19 -0.98 12.49
CA THR A 53 13.61 0.42 12.39
C THR A 53 12.55 1.42 12.86
N GLY A 54 11.40 0.95 13.38
CA GLY A 54 10.32 1.82 13.83
C GLY A 54 8.97 1.13 13.97
N ILE A 55 7.90 1.92 14.00
CA ILE A 55 6.52 1.43 13.97
C ILE A 55 5.94 1.67 12.57
N SER A 56 5.50 0.59 11.92
CA SER A 56 4.80 0.65 10.65
C SER A 56 3.28 0.58 10.88
N VAL A 57 2.56 1.56 10.34
CA VAL A 57 1.10 1.52 10.25
C VAL A 57 0.73 1.45 8.77
N ARG A 58 0.00 0.39 8.41
CA ARG A 58 -0.50 0.17 7.07
C ARG A 58 -2.02 0.26 7.02
N LEU A 59 -2.53 0.63 5.87
CA LEU A 59 -3.94 0.60 5.54
C LEU A 59 -4.10 -0.23 4.26
N VAL A 60 -4.69 -1.42 4.40
CA VAL A 60 -4.77 -2.43 3.34
C VAL A 60 -6.22 -2.67 2.97
N GLU A 61 -6.54 -2.62 1.69
CA GLU A 61 -7.89 -2.90 1.21
C GLU A 61 -8.27 -4.38 1.42
N GLU A 62 -9.48 -4.60 1.93
CA GLU A 62 -10.08 -5.92 2.01
C GLU A 62 -10.52 -6.36 0.61
N ARG A 63 -9.72 -7.25 0.01
CA ARG A 63 -10.02 -7.92 -1.23
C ARG A 63 -9.99 -9.44 -1.06
N GLY A 64 -10.55 -10.15 -2.03
CA GLY A 64 -10.43 -11.61 -2.10
C GLY A 64 -9.00 -12.03 -2.49
N ASP A 65 -8.70 -13.33 -2.38
CA ASP A 65 -7.35 -13.90 -2.44
C ASP A 65 -6.51 -13.60 -3.71
N THR A 66 -7.09 -13.00 -4.75
CA THR A 66 -6.45 -12.79 -6.06
C THR A 66 -6.28 -11.33 -6.48
N ASP A 67 -6.68 -10.37 -5.63
CA ASP A 67 -6.62 -8.94 -5.94
C ASP A 67 -5.97 -8.20 -4.76
N ASP A 68 -4.81 -7.57 -4.99
CA ASP A 68 -4.03 -6.96 -3.91
C ASP A 68 -4.60 -5.62 -3.44
N GLY A 69 -5.48 -4.98 -4.23
CA GLY A 69 -6.17 -3.75 -3.87
C GLY A 69 -5.25 -2.60 -3.44
N PHE A 70 -5.85 -1.54 -2.90
CA PHE A 70 -5.07 -0.43 -2.33
C PHE A 70 -4.26 -0.87 -1.10
N GLU A 71 -3.01 -0.42 -1.01
CA GLU A 71 -2.18 -0.55 0.19
C GLU A 71 -1.37 0.73 0.39
N PHE A 72 -1.44 1.27 1.60
CA PHE A 72 -0.71 2.46 2.03
C PHE A 72 0.07 2.13 3.29
N ALA A 73 1.23 2.75 3.48
CA ALA A 73 2.08 2.49 4.64
C ALA A 73 2.84 3.74 5.07
N VAL A 74 2.93 3.93 6.38
CA VAL A 74 3.74 4.96 7.02
C VAL A 74 4.65 4.30 8.06
N LEU A 75 5.92 4.73 8.11
CA LEU A 75 6.90 4.32 9.12
C LEU A 75 7.23 5.51 10.03
N GLY A 76 6.98 5.36 11.33
CA GLY A 76 7.42 6.30 12.37
C GLY A 76 8.50 5.70 13.26
N ASP A 77 9.01 6.51 14.17
CA ASP A 77 10.01 6.10 15.17
C ASP A 77 9.47 5.00 16.11
N HIS A 78 10.35 4.37 16.89
CA HIS A 78 9.95 3.29 17.81
C HIS A 78 9.02 3.76 18.95
N ASP A 79 8.99 5.06 19.23
CA ASP A 79 8.17 5.71 20.24
C ASP A 79 7.09 6.64 19.62
N ALA A 80 6.91 6.58 18.29
CA ALA A 80 5.91 7.40 17.60
C ALA A 80 4.49 7.13 18.07
N ASP A 81 3.65 8.17 18.05
CA ASP A 81 2.22 8.05 18.35
C ASP A 81 1.51 7.30 17.21
N VAL A 82 1.00 6.11 17.52
CA VAL A 82 0.32 5.25 16.54
C VAL A 82 -0.95 5.89 15.98
N GLY A 83 -1.65 6.73 16.75
CA GLY A 83 -2.82 7.47 16.30
C GLY A 83 -2.46 8.52 15.25
N GLU A 84 -1.33 9.23 15.43
CA GLU A 84 -0.82 10.16 14.43
C GLU A 84 -0.40 9.45 13.14
N LEU A 85 0.29 8.30 13.25
CA LEU A 85 0.64 7.47 12.08
C LEU A 85 -0.61 6.95 11.36
N ALA A 86 -1.63 6.52 12.11
CA ALA A 86 -2.91 6.06 11.56
C ALA A 86 -3.69 7.18 10.85
N ALA A 87 -3.65 8.40 11.38
CA ALA A 87 -4.24 9.57 10.72
C ALA A 87 -3.49 9.93 9.44
N ARG A 88 -2.16 9.83 9.44
CA ARG A 88 -1.32 10.08 8.25
C ARG A 88 -1.63 9.11 7.12
N VAL A 89 -1.56 7.80 7.38
CA VAL A 89 -1.79 6.79 6.34
C VAL A 89 -3.23 6.86 5.80
N ARG A 90 -4.18 7.27 6.64
CA ARG A 90 -5.57 7.51 6.21
C ARG A 90 -5.67 8.69 5.24
N ALA A 91 -4.97 9.80 5.54
CA ALA A 91 -4.96 10.97 4.67
C ALA A 91 -4.31 10.67 3.31
N GLU A 92 -3.24 9.86 3.29
CA GLU A 92 -2.63 9.36 2.05
C GLU A 92 -3.62 8.53 1.24
N ALA A 93 -4.31 7.60 1.89
CA ALA A 93 -5.32 6.77 1.25
C ALA A 93 -6.49 7.59 0.68
N GLU A 94 -7.02 8.56 1.44
CA GLU A 94 -8.08 9.45 0.98
C GLU A 94 -7.65 10.26 -0.24
N ALA A 95 -6.42 10.77 -0.25
CA ALA A 95 -5.90 11.56 -1.36
C ALA A 95 -5.71 10.73 -2.64
N GLU A 96 -5.26 9.48 -2.53
CA GLU A 96 -5.06 8.61 -3.68
C GLU A 96 -6.37 8.02 -4.21
N ILE A 97 -7.27 7.56 -3.33
CA ILE A 97 -8.58 7.00 -3.70
C ILE A 97 -9.52 8.05 -4.32
N ALA A 98 -9.32 9.32 -3.99
CA ALA A 98 -10.01 10.44 -4.64
C ALA A 98 -9.53 10.70 -6.08
N ARG A 99 -8.56 9.93 -6.60
CA ARG A 99 -8.11 9.99 -7.99
C ARG A 99 -8.54 8.71 -8.70
N CYS A 100 -8.76 8.82 -10.01
CA CYS A 100 -9.06 7.68 -10.86
C CYS A 100 -8.23 7.80 -12.14
N PHE A 101 -7.35 6.83 -12.34
CA PHE A 101 -6.45 6.74 -13.49
C PHE A 101 -6.98 5.84 -14.59
N LEU A 102 -7.94 4.95 -14.29
CA LEU A 102 -8.49 3.97 -15.23
C LEU A 102 -9.97 4.20 -15.49
N GLU A 103 -10.34 4.28 -16.76
CA GLU A 103 -11.73 4.19 -17.19
C GLU A 103 -11.93 3.01 -18.16
N PRO A 104 -13.15 2.44 -18.25
CA PRO A 104 -13.41 1.37 -19.21
C PRO A 104 -13.14 1.82 -20.65
N ALA A 105 -12.41 1.00 -21.40
CA ALA A 105 -12.26 1.15 -22.84
C ALA A 105 -13.52 0.62 -23.56
N PRO A 106 -13.67 0.87 -24.88
CA PRO A 106 -14.76 0.26 -25.66
C PRO A 106 -14.82 -1.27 -25.47
N PRO A 107 -16.00 -1.89 -25.69
CA PRO A 107 -16.18 -3.32 -25.44
C PRO A 107 -15.08 -4.18 -26.09
N GLY A 108 -14.37 -4.95 -25.25
CA GLY A 108 -13.29 -5.84 -25.67
C GLY A 108 -11.88 -5.26 -25.65
N ALA A 109 -11.70 -3.99 -25.26
CA ALA A 109 -10.39 -3.31 -25.24
C ALA A 109 -9.82 -3.07 -23.82
N GLY A 110 -10.41 -3.67 -22.78
CA GLY A 110 -9.89 -3.56 -21.41
C GLY A 110 -10.05 -2.17 -20.81
N TRP A 111 -8.93 -1.58 -20.37
CA TRP A 111 -8.85 -0.30 -19.67
C TRP A 111 -8.13 0.76 -20.51
N ARG A 112 -8.45 2.04 -20.27
CA ARG A 112 -7.71 3.18 -20.80
C ARG A 112 -7.36 4.16 -19.68
N LEU A 113 -6.26 4.90 -19.85
CA LEU A 113 -5.91 5.97 -18.93
C LEU A 113 -6.87 7.15 -19.07
N THR A 114 -7.28 7.75 -17.95
CA THR A 114 -8.12 8.95 -17.91
C THR A 114 -7.35 10.23 -18.25
N GLY A 115 -6.02 10.17 -18.23
CA GLY A 115 -5.13 11.31 -18.48
C GLY A 115 -3.70 10.87 -18.84
N GLU A 116 -2.77 11.81 -18.72
CA GLU A 116 -1.34 11.62 -19.11
C GLU A 116 -0.47 11.08 -17.97
N ASP A 117 -1.00 11.06 -16.74
CA ASP A 117 -0.33 10.55 -15.55
C ASP A 117 -1.03 9.29 -15.02
N VAL A 118 -0.26 8.38 -14.44
CA VAL A 118 -0.75 7.18 -13.75
C VAL A 118 0.07 6.94 -12.49
N ALA A 119 -0.59 6.61 -11.39
CA ALA A 119 0.05 6.18 -10.15
C ALA A 119 -0.54 4.86 -9.68
N GLY A 120 0.27 4.09 -8.96
CA GLY A 120 -0.09 2.77 -8.49
C GLY A 120 1.09 2.06 -7.87
N ARG A 121 0.93 0.77 -7.60
CA ARG A 121 1.92 -0.05 -6.90
C ARG A 121 2.35 -1.25 -7.73
N LEU A 122 3.65 -1.48 -7.82
CA LEU A 122 4.21 -2.71 -8.37
C LEU A 122 4.09 -3.83 -7.34
N ILE A 123 3.60 -4.99 -7.76
CA ILE A 123 3.44 -6.18 -6.92
C ILE A 123 4.08 -7.39 -7.62
N ALA A 124 4.46 -8.40 -6.83
CA ALA A 124 4.99 -9.63 -7.39
C ALA A 124 3.90 -10.40 -8.16
N ASP A 125 4.28 -11.06 -9.25
CA ASP A 125 3.43 -12.05 -9.89
C ASP A 125 3.57 -13.39 -9.15
N PRO A 126 2.49 -13.97 -8.60
CA PRO A 126 2.55 -15.26 -7.91
C PRO A 126 3.03 -16.41 -8.80
N GLU A 127 2.87 -16.30 -10.12
CA GLU A 127 3.30 -17.31 -11.09
C GLU A 127 4.76 -17.11 -11.56
N GLY A 128 5.45 -16.10 -11.05
CA GLY A 128 6.86 -15.82 -11.37
C GLY A 128 7.09 -15.11 -12.71
N GLY A 129 6.05 -14.47 -13.28
CA GLY A 129 6.14 -13.61 -14.46
C GLY A 129 6.64 -12.19 -14.14
N PRO A 130 6.51 -11.25 -15.10
CA PRO A 130 6.74 -9.83 -14.85
C PRO A 130 5.88 -9.31 -13.69
N VAL A 131 6.35 -8.26 -13.00
CA VAL A 131 5.55 -7.63 -11.94
C VAL A 131 4.15 -7.25 -12.43
N ARG A 132 3.15 -7.43 -11.57
CA ARG A 132 1.81 -6.90 -11.80
C ARG A 132 1.73 -5.49 -11.22
N VAL A 133 0.71 -4.73 -11.62
CA VAL A 133 0.47 -3.39 -11.09
C VAL A 133 -0.90 -3.30 -10.45
N VAL A 134 -1.00 -2.58 -9.35
CA VAL A 134 -2.27 -2.14 -8.80
C VAL A 134 -2.48 -0.67 -9.14
N ILE A 135 -3.54 -0.36 -9.88
CA ILE A 135 -3.95 1.01 -10.22
C ILE A 135 -5.44 1.14 -9.88
N ASP A 136 -5.83 2.21 -9.20
CA ASP A 136 -7.20 2.41 -8.68
C ASP A 136 -7.71 1.19 -7.87
N GLY A 137 -6.83 0.53 -7.11
CA GLY A 137 -7.18 -0.68 -6.36
C GLY A 137 -7.61 -1.85 -7.24
N ARG A 138 -7.16 -1.90 -8.50
CA ARG A 138 -7.34 -3.03 -9.44
C ARG A 138 -5.99 -3.59 -9.83
N THR A 139 -5.88 -4.91 -9.79
CA THR A 139 -4.67 -5.59 -10.25
C THR A 139 -4.69 -5.82 -11.77
N LEU A 140 -3.70 -5.27 -12.49
CA LEU A 140 -3.43 -5.51 -13.90
C LEU A 140 -2.11 -6.26 -14.07
N SER A 141 -2.03 -7.11 -15.09
CA SER A 141 -0.76 -7.63 -15.60
C SER A 141 0.06 -6.51 -16.24
N TRP A 142 1.36 -6.78 -16.43
CA TRP A 142 2.24 -5.86 -17.15
C TRP A 142 1.79 -5.60 -18.59
N ASP A 143 1.25 -6.63 -19.25
CA ASP A 143 0.75 -6.51 -20.63
C ASP A 143 -0.52 -5.66 -20.69
N GLU A 144 -1.46 -5.85 -19.75
CA GLU A 144 -2.65 -4.99 -19.63
C GLU A 144 -2.29 -3.52 -19.37
N LEU A 145 -1.26 -3.25 -18.55
CA LEU A 145 -0.73 -1.88 -18.42
C LEU A 145 -0.20 -1.37 -19.76
N GLY A 146 0.59 -2.17 -20.48
CA GLY A 146 1.11 -1.81 -21.80
C GLY A 146 0.01 -1.47 -22.80
N GLU A 147 -1.10 -2.22 -22.80
CA GLU A 147 -2.27 -1.94 -23.63
C GLU A 147 -2.90 -0.58 -23.31
N THR A 148 -2.97 -0.19 -22.03
CA THR A 148 -3.51 1.14 -21.64
C THR A 148 -2.66 2.29 -22.19
N LEU A 149 -1.36 2.06 -22.42
CA LEU A 149 -0.41 3.04 -22.94
C LEU A 149 -0.42 3.14 -24.47
N ALA A 150 -1.09 2.23 -25.18
CA ALA A 150 -1.09 2.19 -26.64
C ALA A 150 -1.59 3.49 -27.29
N SER A 151 -2.45 4.24 -26.59
CA SER A 151 -2.95 5.55 -27.05
C SER A 151 -1.88 6.65 -27.13
N PHE A 152 -0.71 6.45 -26.52
CA PHE A 152 0.42 7.39 -26.49
C PHE A 152 1.53 7.05 -27.49
N GLU A 153 1.21 6.31 -28.57
CA GLU A 153 2.19 5.97 -29.61
C GLU A 153 2.93 7.22 -30.13
N GLY A 154 4.27 7.18 -30.09
CA GLY A 154 5.13 8.28 -30.54
C GLY A 154 5.42 9.36 -29.49
N TRP A 155 4.91 9.22 -28.26
CA TRP A 155 5.17 10.14 -27.16
C TRP A 155 6.42 9.74 -26.37
N HIS A 156 7.01 10.70 -25.66
CA HIS A 156 8.07 10.43 -24.70
C HIS A 156 7.47 10.24 -23.31
N PHE A 157 8.00 9.29 -22.53
CA PHE A 157 7.54 9.05 -21.16
C PHE A 157 8.69 9.00 -20.16
N ARG A 158 8.36 9.17 -18.88
CA ARG A 158 9.26 9.00 -17.73
C ARG A 158 8.54 8.18 -16.67
N LEU A 159 9.24 7.23 -16.07
CA LEU A 159 8.77 6.48 -14.91
C LEU A 159 9.49 6.98 -13.65
N ALA A 160 8.74 7.33 -12.62
CA ALA A 160 9.25 7.60 -11.28
C ALA A 160 8.96 6.39 -10.39
N ILE A 161 9.98 5.91 -9.66
CA ILE A 161 9.84 4.82 -8.70
C ILE A 161 10.06 5.39 -7.30
N GLU A 162 9.06 5.21 -6.46
CA GLU A 162 9.03 5.74 -5.09
C GLU A 162 9.07 4.60 -4.07
N ALA A 163 9.40 4.93 -2.82
CA ALA A 163 9.38 3.96 -1.74
C ALA A 163 7.93 3.49 -1.50
N SER A 164 7.76 2.20 -1.17
CA SER A 164 6.44 1.61 -0.90
C SER A 164 5.81 2.06 0.44
N MET A 165 6.47 2.95 1.17
CA MET A 165 6.06 3.42 2.49
C MET A 165 6.63 4.82 2.72
N THR A 166 5.81 5.71 3.25
CA THR A 166 6.23 7.05 3.64
C THR A 166 7.02 6.97 4.95
N ASP A 167 8.28 7.40 4.91
CA ASP A 167 9.15 7.44 6.09
C ASP A 167 9.04 8.81 6.80
N VAL A 168 8.30 8.82 7.91
CA VAL A 168 8.10 10.01 8.77
C VAL A 168 8.92 9.96 10.05
N ARG A 169 9.91 9.06 10.13
CA ARG A 169 10.89 9.02 11.22
C ARG A 169 11.64 10.34 11.32
N SER A 170 12.08 10.67 12.53
CA SER A 170 12.87 11.87 12.79
C SER A 170 14.20 11.84 12.03
N ASP A 171 14.73 13.03 11.71
CA ASP A 171 15.99 13.17 10.96
C ASP A 171 17.18 12.53 11.70
N ASP A 172 17.16 12.55 13.04
CA ASP A 172 18.19 11.91 13.87
C ASP A 172 18.20 10.39 13.67
N VAL A 173 17.02 9.76 13.62
CA VAL A 173 16.87 8.33 13.34
C VAL A 173 17.24 8.02 11.89
N LYS A 174 16.84 8.86 10.93
CA LYS A 174 17.23 8.70 9.52
C LYS A 174 18.76 8.72 9.34
N ALA A 175 19.45 9.66 9.99
CA ALA A 175 20.90 9.78 9.98
C ALA A 175 21.62 8.56 10.60
N GLU A 176 21.07 7.94 11.65
CA GLU A 176 21.63 6.73 12.27
C GLU A 176 21.61 5.52 11.32
N TRP A 177 20.61 5.45 10.45
CA TRP A 177 20.39 4.33 9.52
C TRP A 177 20.83 4.62 8.07
N GLY A 178 21.40 5.80 7.80
CA GLY A 178 21.95 6.19 6.50
C GLY A 178 20.91 6.33 5.39
N VAL A 179 19.67 6.71 5.76
CA VAL A 179 18.54 6.97 4.85
C VAL A 179 18.01 8.38 5.01
#